data_AF-A0AA96XGU1-F1
#
_entry.id   AF-A0AA96XGU1-F1
#
_cell.length_a   1.000
_cell.length_b   1.000
_cell.length_c   1.000
_cell.angle_alpha   90.00
_cell.angle_beta   90.00
_cell.angle_gamma   90.00
#
_symmetry.space_group_name_H-M   'P 1'
#
loop_
_entity.id
_entity.type
_entity.pdbx_description
1 polymer ?
#
loop_
_entity_poly.entity_id
_entity_poly.type
_entity_poly.pdbx_seq_one_letter_code
_entity_poly.pdbx_strand_id
1 'polypeptide(L)'
;MQAGIACLSPATTRFRKQDIPRLLRLTRDARRVVICNDAEASGAGEAGARETAAALWAEGREACLALLPRPQGTEKVDVNAFVTTHGAAALHEVLGRARGYPEYLLDGIPESAPKADLDKALAPLLASLQTCTAVRADVVLEAISAKFGLRRRALNANLKGVVAQKEAAATAQRRASAVRPEINVGNRQLWAIVTEARQAVVQANERRMRAASTQGFANEAAPLFIRGNALAQLAQPEKEAPILAEMTEAAVYGVLLREATWVAEVEGSPHSVFPPKDVARDFLAYPPPGLPPVEAVITTPVFGQDGKLLLTPGLHREDRLWLEPTPALHLGAVPERPTPEEVAAARALFFDDVFVDFPFAHPSDKAHALAAVLLPFVRRMIEGCTPLHVVEAPAVGSGKGLLCNLVSWVVTGRACAIGTLPENEEEIRKTLTAELALARPLILLDNANEKATLSSAALAAMLTSTSWTDRLLGKTQKLTLPNAAMWMLTGNNPRLSKDIARRSVRIRIDPKLDRAWTRTDFKHDPIIPWVKAHRSELVRAALTLVQAWIAAGRPLGKERLGSFEHWASVVTQNRPMKVP
;
A
#
# COMPACT_ATOMS: atom_id res chain seq x y z
N MET A 1 -24.50 1.29 23.19
CA MET A 1 -24.09 -0.13 23.31
C MET A 1 -25.13 -1.01 24.00
N GLN A 2 -25.59 -0.70 25.21
CA GLN A 2 -26.62 -1.51 25.92
C GLN A 2 -27.96 -1.63 25.15
N ALA A 3 -28.27 -0.66 24.28
CA ALA A 3 -29.41 -0.69 23.37
C ALA A 3 -29.21 -1.55 22.10
N GLY A 4 -28.11 -2.32 21.99
CA GLY A 4 -27.79 -3.13 20.80
C GLY A 4 -27.18 -2.35 19.62
N ILE A 5 -26.87 -1.07 19.81
CA ILE A 5 -26.35 -0.18 18.77
C ILE A 5 -24.86 0.07 19.01
N ALA A 6 -24.04 -0.21 17.99
CA ALA A 6 -22.65 0.20 17.92
C ALA A 6 -22.58 1.73 17.79
N CYS A 7 -21.92 2.39 18.73
CA CYS A 7 -21.88 3.85 18.79
C CYS A 7 -20.46 4.36 19.02
N LEU A 8 -20.16 5.50 18.40
CA LEU A 8 -18.95 6.27 18.64
C LEU A 8 -19.40 7.61 19.23
N SER A 9 -18.79 8.01 20.35
CA SER A 9 -19.03 9.32 20.95
C SER A 9 -17.73 10.11 21.01
N PRO A 10 -17.73 11.41 20.67
CA PRO A 10 -16.66 12.29 21.09
C PRO A 10 -16.70 12.47 22.61
N ALA A 11 -15.58 12.85 23.22
CA ALA A 11 -15.52 13.26 24.63
C ALA A 11 -16.16 14.65 24.88
N THR A 12 -16.65 15.29 23.83
CA THR A 12 -17.25 16.63 23.80
C THR A 12 -18.50 16.60 22.89
N THR A 13 -19.27 17.69 22.80
CA THR A 13 -20.48 17.79 21.94
C THR A 13 -20.20 17.71 20.42
N ARG A 14 -18.92 17.73 20.03
CA ARG A 14 -18.43 17.53 18.66
C ARG A 14 -17.10 16.79 18.64
N PHE A 15 -16.77 16.12 17.54
CA PHE A 15 -15.41 15.63 17.31
C PHE A 15 -14.45 16.80 17.08
N ARG A 16 -13.27 16.79 17.72
CA ARG A 16 -12.24 17.80 17.45
C ARG A 16 -11.72 17.59 16.03
N LYS A 17 -11.29 18.66 15.36
CA LYS A 17 -10.76 18.59 13.98
C LYS A 17 -9.66 17.53 13.80
N GLN A 18 -8.78 17.37 14.80
CA GLN A 18 -7.72 16.37 14.82
C GLN A 18 -8.22 14.91 14.93
N ASP A 19 -9.43 14.70 15.45
CA ASP A 19 -10.03 13.37 15.64
C ASP A 19 -10.88 12.95 14.43
N ILE A 20 -11.19 13.87 13.51
CA ILE A 20 -11.96 13.58 12.29
C ILE A 20 -11.29 12.48 11.45
N PRO A 21 -9.97 12.47 11.17
CA PRO A 21 -9.33 11.37 10.45
C PRO A 21 -9.53 10.01 11.12
N ARG A 22 -9.54 9.98 12.45
CA ARG A 22 -9.79 8.76 13.23
C ARG A 22 -11.25 8.33 13.12
N LEU A 23 -12.21 9.25 13.23
CA LEU A 23 -13.65 8.97 13.01
C LEU A 23 -13.88 8.39 11.61
N LEU A 24 -13.29 8.99 10.59
CA LEU A 24 -13.36 8.53 9.21
C LEU A 24 -12.78 7.11 9.08
N ARG A 25 -11.61 6.85 9.68
CA ARG A 25 -11.04 5.51 9.67
C ARG A 25 -11.94 4.48 10.35
N LEU A 26 -12.52 4.81 11.51
CA LEU A 26 -13.37 3.90 12.30
C LEU A 26 -14.70 3.59 11.61
N THR A 27 -15.24 4.52 10.82
CA THR A 27 -16.52 4.35 10.15
C THR A 27 -16.37 3.92 8.67
N ARG A 28 -15.17 3.53 8.23
CA ARG A 28 -14.85 3.29 6.81
C ARG A 28 -15.71 2.19 6.16
N ASP A 29 -16.05 1.17 6.94
CA ASP A 29 -16.80 0.00 6.48
C ASP A 29 -18.32 0.16 6.70
N ALA A 30 -18.75 1.30 7.28
CA ALA A 30 -20.16 1.59 7.52
C ALA A 30 -20.77 2.29 6.30
N ARG A 31 -21.72 1.62 5.63
CA ARG A 31 -22.45 2.19 4.49
C ARG A 31 -23.28 3.42 4.89
N ARG A 32 -23.90 3.38 6.07
CA ARG A 32 -24.74 4.45 6.64
C ARG A 32 -24.25 4.80 8.03
N VAL A 33 -24.08 6.10 8.30
CA VAL A 33 -23.70 6.63 9.61
C VAL A 33 -24.78 7.59 10.06
N VAL A 34 -25.42 7.28 11.20
CA VAL A 34 -26.45 8.15 11.79
C VAL A 34 -25.82 8.94 12.93
N ILE A 35 -25.87 10.27 12.82
CA ILE A 35 -25.42 11.19 13.85
C ILE A 35 -26.63 11.57 14.70
N CYS A 36 -26.58 11.22 15.98
CA CYS A 36 -27.63 11.52 16.95
C CYS A 36 -26.98 12.19 18.16
N ASN A 37 -27.11 13.51 18.23
CA ASN A 37 -26.60 14.32 19.34
C ASN A 37 -27.72 14.64 20.32
N ASP A 38 -27.33 15.09 21.52
CA ASP A 38 -28.25 15.64 22.51
C ASP A 38 -29.11 16.76 21.91
N ALA A 39 -30.39 16.79 22.30
CA ALA A 39 -31.28 17.88 21.94
C ALA A 39 -31.20 18.97 23.01
N GLU A 40 -30.61 20.12 22.65
CA GLU A 40 -30.40 21.26 23.55
C GLU A 40 -31.07 22.53 22.99
N ALA A 41 -31.61 23.37 23.87
CA ALA A 41 -32.14 24.68 23.47
C ALA A 41 -31.07 25.61 22.86
N SER A 42 -29.79 25.40 23.19
CA SER A 42 -28.63 26.15 22.68
C SER A 42 -28.34 25.91 21.19
N GLY A 43 -28.81 24.80 20.62
CA GLY A 43 -28.46 24.34 19.27
C GLY A 43 -27.02 23.84 19.11
N ALA A 44 -26.21 23.79 20.18
CA ALA A 44 -24.80 23.40 20.10
C ALA A 44 -24.62 21.94 19.68
N GLY A 45 -25.46 21.04 20.20
CA GLY A 45 -25.50 19.63 19.80
C GLY A 45 -25.80 19.47 18.31
N GLU A 46 -26.75 20.25 17.79
CA GLU A 46 -27.14 20.20 16.37
C GLU A 46 -26.05 20.76 15.45
N ALA A 47 -25.38 21.84 15.84
CA ALA A 47 -24.26 22.39 15.09
C ALA A 47 -23.09 21.39 14.98
N GLY A 48 -22.76 20.71 16.09
CA GLY A 48 -21.76 19.65 16.10
C GLY A 48 -22.15 18.44 15.23
N ALA A 49 -23.43 18.09 15.21
CA ALA A 49 -23.95 17.01 14.38
C ALA A 49 -23.83 17.35 12.89
N ARG A 50 -24.14 18.59 12.49
CA ARG A 50 -24.00 19.06 11.10
C ARG A 50 -22.55 19.09 10.64
N GLU A 51 -21.62 19.56 11.48
CA GLU A 51 -20.17 19.56 11.17
C GLU A 51 -19.65 18.12 10.97
N THR A 52 -20.05 17.20 11.83
CA THR A 52 -19.68 15.78 11.76
C THR A 52 -20.26 15.12 10.50
N ALA A 53 -21.54 15.37 10.20
CA ALA A 53 -22.19 14.88 8.99
C ALA A 53 -21.54 15.41 7.72
N ALA A 54 -21.16 16.70 7.70
CA ALA A 54 -20.45 17.31 6.58
C ALA A 54 -19.11 16.62 6.29
N ALA A 55 -18.33 16.32 7.35
CA ALA A 55 -17.04 15.65 7.21
C ALA A 55 -17.19 14.20 6.70
N LEU A 56 -18.17 13.45 7.21
CA LEU A 56 -18.47 12.09 6.74
C LEU A 56 -18.98 12.09 5.29
N TRP A 57 -19.82 13.06 4.95
CA TRP A 57 -20.40 13.23 3.61
C TRP A 57 -19.35 13.60 2.55
N ALA A 58 -18.37 14.43 2.91
CA ALA A 58 -17.27 14.82 2.04
C ALA A 58 -16.41 13.62 1.59
N GLU A 59 -16.37 12.56 2.41
CA GLU A 59 -15.66 11.30 2.15
C GLU A 59 -16.57 10.23 1.51
N GLY A 60 -17.73 10.63 0.97
CA GLY A 60 -18.62 9.76 0.20
C GLY A 60 -19.51 8.82 1.03
N ARG A 61 -19.68 9.07 2.34
CA ARG A 61 -20.52 8.24 3.22
C ARG A 61 -21.96 8.69 3.22
N GLU A 62 -22.89 7.76 3.42
CA GLU A 62 -24.30 8.09 3.67
C GLU A 62 -24.47 8.59 5.12
N ALA A 63 -24.19 9.87 5.34
CA ALA A 63 -24.41 10.54 6.60
C ALA A 63 -25.88 10.96 6.75
N CYS A 64 -26.49 10.58 7.87
CA CYS A 64 -27.86 10.96 8.24
C CYS A 64 -27.86 11.64 9.62
N LEU A 65 -28.75 12.61 9.84
CA LEU A 65 -28.97 13.23 11.14
C LEU A 65 -30.29 12.77 11.74
N ALA A 66 -30.25 12.36 13.00
CA ALA A 66 -31.41 12.04 13.81
C ALA A 66 -31.57 13.09 14.92
N LEU A 67 -32.77 13.63 15.06
CA LEU A 67 -33.10 14.61 16.10
C LEU A 67 -33.87 13.93 17.23
N LEU A 68 -33.37 14.05 18.45
CA LEU A 68 -34.10 13.62 19.63
C LEU A 68 -35.31 14.54 19.88
N PRO A 69 -36.48 13.99 20.24
CA PRO A 69 -37.63 14.80 20.60
C PRO A 69 -37.34 15.55 21.91
N ARG A 70 -37.56 16.86 21.90
CA ARG A 70 -37.41 17.72 23.09
C ARG A 70 -38.76 18.31 23.47
N PRO A 71 -39.37 17.87 24.60
CA PRO A 71 -40.62 18.43 25.09
C PRO A 71 -40.50 19.92 25.39
N GLN A 72 -41.60 20.65 25.21
CA GLN A 72 -41.66 22.09 25.46
C GLN A 72 -41.34 22.38 26.93
N GLY A 73 -40.40 23.29 27.20
CA GLY A 73 -39.92 23.60 28.56
C GLY A 73 -38.74 22.75 29.04
N THR A 74 -38.25 21.78 28.27
CA THR A 74 -37.04 21.00 28.62
C THR A 74 -35.80 21.65 28.00
N GLU A 75 -34.79 21.98 28.83
CA GLU A 75 -33.54 22.62 28.36
C GLU A 75 -32.65 21.68 27.53
N LYS A 76 -32.52 20.42 27.99
CA LYS A 76 -31.67 19.40 27.35
C LYS A 76 -32.27 18.01 27.51
N VAL A 77 -32.27 17.24 26.42
CA VAL A 77 -32.52 15.79 26.42
C VAL A 77 -31.26 15.10 25.94
N ASP A 78 -30.61 14.38 26.85
CA ASP A 78 -29.42 13.58 26.58
C ASP A 78 -29.80 12.22 25.98
N VAL A 79 -28.99 11.70 25.04
CA VAL A 79 -29.25 10.41 24.37
C VAL A 79 -29.39 9.27 25.38
N ASN A 80 -28.53 9.22 26.40
CA ASN A 80 -28.56 8.19 27.43
C ASN A 80 -29.79 8.33 28.34
N ALA A 81 -30.14 9.57 28.72
CA ALA A 81 -31.35 9.83 29.50
C ALA A 81 -32.62 9.44 28.73
N PHE A 82 -32.65 9.71 27.42
CA PHE A 82 -33.75 9.33 26.55
C PHE A 82 -33.93 7.81 26.49
N VAL A 83 -32.85 7.06 26.29
CA VAL A 83 -32.86 5.58 26.28
C VAL A 83 -33.27 5.01 27.63
N THR A 84 -32.80 5.60 28.72
CA THR A 84 -33.15 5.15 30.08
C THR A 84 -34.65 5.31 30.36
N THR A 85 -35.24 6.40 29.86
CA THR A 85 -36.65 6.75 30.12
C THR A 85 -37.61 6.03 29.18
N HIS A 86 -37.28 5.90 27.90
CA HIS A 86 -38.20 5.42 26.85
C HIS A 86 -37.81 4.07 26.25
N GLY A 87 -36.66 3.52 26.67
CA GLY A 87 -36.14 2.24 26.20
C GLY A 87 -35.41 2.29 24.85
N ALA A 88 -34.77 1.18 24.51
CA ALA A 88 -33.99 1.04 23.28
C ALA A 88 -34.83 1.11 21.99
N ALA A 89 -36.09 0.65 22.05
CA ALA A 89 -37.01 0.68 20.91
C ALA A 89 -37.32 2.13 20.47
N ALA A 90 -37.49 3.05 21.43
CA ALA A 90 -37.71 4.46 21.14
C ALA A 90 -36.49 5.11 20.45
N LEU A 91 -35.26 4.73 20.85
CA LEU A 91 -34.06 5.21 20.15
C LEU A 91 -33.98 4.67 18.72
N HIS A 92 -34.30 3.40 18.50
CA HIS A 92 -34.37 2.85 17.14
C HIS A 92 -35.38 3.58 16.26
N GLU A 93 -36.52 3.98 16.81
CA GLU A 93 -37.51 4.79 16.08
C GLU A 93 -36.95 6.17 15.70
N VAL A 94 -36.27 6.85 16.64
CA VAL A 94 -35.60 8.13 16.37
C VAL A 94 -34.56 8.00 15.25
N LEU A 95 -33.72 6.97 15.32
CA LEU A 95 -32.69 6.71 14.29
C LEU A 95 -33.31 6.29 12.94
N GLY A 96 -34.44 5.59 12.95
CA GLY A 96 -35.18 5.20 11.75
C GLY A 96 -35.71 6.41 10.98
N ARG A 97 -36.04 7.49 11.68
CA ARG A 97 -36.50 8.77 11.10
C ARG A 97 -35.35 9.71 10.68
N ALA A 98 -34.10 9.27 10.79
CA ALA A 98 -32.94 10.09 10.42
C ALA A 98 -32.99 10.50 8.95
N ARG A 99 -32.73 11.78 8.67
CA ARG A 99 -32.73 12.35 7.32
C ARG A 99 -31.30 12.42 6.78
N GLY A 100 -31.13 12.15 5.49
CA GLY A 100 -29.84 12.31 4.81
C GLY A 100 -29.33 13.75 4.89
N TYR A 101 -28.01 13.94 4.85
CA TYR A 101 -27.41 15.25 5.11
C TYR A 101 -27.91 16.38 4.18
N PRO A 102 -27.97 16.23 2.84
CA PRO A 102 -28.53 17.26 1.97
C PRO A 102 -30.02 17.51 2.24
N GLU A 103 -30.80 16.44 2.46
CA GLU A 103 -32.23 16.56 2.72
C GLU A 103 -32.49 17.26 4.07
N TYR A 104 -31.65 16.99 5.07
CA TYR A 104 -31.67 17.67 6.37
C TYR A 104 -31.35 19.17 6.24
N LEU A 105 -30.34 19.54 5.45
CA LEU A 105 -30.01 20.93 5.20
C LEU A 105 -31.15 21.66 4.49
N LEU A 106 -31.84 21.00 3.56
CA LEU A 106 -33.01 21.56 2.87
C LEU A 106 -34.18 21.78 3.83
N ASP A 107 -34.48 20.80 4.69
CA ASP A 107 -35.55 20.89 5.68
C ASP A 107 -35.35 22.06 6.64
N GLY A 108 -34.10 22.31 7.06
CA GLY A 108 -33.73 23.38 7.98
C GLY A 108 -33.89 24.80 7.45
N ILE A 109 -34.22 24.99 6.17
CA ILE A 109 -34.50 26.29 5.57
C ILE A 109 -36.03 26.51 5.57
N PRO A 110 -36.56 27.53 6.28
CA PRO A 110 -37.99 27.82 6.31
C PRO A 110 -38.53 28.19 4.93
N GLU A 111 -39.74 27.75 4.59
CA GLU A 111 -40.41 28.14 3.32
C GLU A 111 -40.63 29.65 3.22
N SER A 112 -40.79 30.33 4.35
CA SER A 112 -40.92 31.78 4.46
C SER A 112 -39.60 32.55 4.42
N ALA A 113 -38.46 31.89 4.16
CA ALA A 113 -37.16 32.55 4.12
C ALA A 113 -37.13 33.67 3.06
N PRO A 114 -36.66 34.89 3.40
CA PRO A 114 -36.57 35.98 2.44
C PRO A 114 -35.72 35.58 1.23
N LYS A 115 -36.20 35.91 0.02
CA LYS A 115 -35.48 35.58 -1.23
C LYS A 115 -34.04 36.14 -1.27
N ALA A 116 -33.79 37.26 -0.59
CA ALA A 116 -32.48 37.88 -0.48
C ALA A 116 -31.47 37.06 0.35
N ASP A 117 -31.95 36.22 1.28
CA ASP A 117 -31.11 35.41 2.17
C ASP A 117 -30.97 33.97 1.68
N LEU A 118 -31.76 33.59 0.67
CA LEU A 118 -31.89 32.22 0.20
C LEU A 118 -30.58 31.70 -0.43
N ASP A 119 -29.82 32.55 -1.12
CA ASP A 119 -28.51 32.18 -1.68
C ASP A 119 -27.52 31.78 -0.58
N LYS A 120 -27.48 32.53 0.54
CA LYS A 120 -26.63 32.23 1.69
C LYS A 120 -27.10 30.98 2.43
N ALA A 121 -28.41 30.80 2.55
CA ALA A 121 -29.01 29.63 3.20
C ALA A 121 -28.80 28.34 2.40
N LEU A 122 -28.86 28.40 1.07
CA LEU A 122 -28.68 27.25 0.17
C LEU A 122 -27.20 26.90 -0.06
N ALA A 123 -26.25 27.78 0.23
CA ALA A 123 -24.84 27.54 -0.06
C ALA A 123 -24.27 26.24 0.55
N PRO A 124 -24.52 25.87 1.83
CA PRO A 124 -24.05 24.61 2.39
C PRO A 124 -24.70 23.38 1.72
N LEU A 125 -25.98 23.50 1.35
CA LEU A 125 -26.72 22.46 0.65
C LEU A 125 -26.14 22.23 -0.75
N LEU A 126 -25.98 23.30 -1.55
CA LEU A 126 -25.40 23.22 -2.88
C LEU A 126 -23.96 22.67 -2.84
N ALA A 127 -23.17 23.04 -1.83
CA ALA A 127 -21.84 22.48 -1.63
C ALA A 127 -21.85 20.97 -1.33
N SER A 128 -22.86 20.46 -0.61
CA SER A 128 -23.01 19.03 -0.32
C SER A 128 -23.34 18.19 -1.56
N LEU A 129 -23.95 18.79 -2.59
CA LEU A 129 -24.33 18.08 -3.81
C LEU A 129 -23.15 17.77 -4.73
N GLN A 130 -21.97 18.36 -4.47
CA GLN A 130 -20.76 18.12 -5.26
C GLN A 130 -20.24 16.69 -5.15
N THR A 131 -20.46 16.03 -4.02
CA THR A 131 -20.02 14.65 -3.77
C THR A 131 -21.11 13.63 -4.11
N CYS A 132 -22.26 14.09 -4.61
CA CYS A 132 -23.37 13.23 -5.02
C CYS A 132 -23.18 12.72 -6.46
N THR A 133 -23.85 11.60 -6.75
CA THR A 133 -24.12 11.21 -8.15
C THR A 133 -25.03 12.24 -8.82
N ALA A 134 -24.94 12.36 -10.15
CA ALA A 134 -25.78 13.28 -10.92
C ALA A 134 -27.28 13.09 -10.64
N VAL A 135 -27.73 11.84 -10.51
CA VAL A 135 -29.12 11.49 -10.20
C VAL A 135 -29.53 12.03 -8.83
N ARG A 136 -28.71 11.84 -7.80
CA ARG A 136 -29.05 12.29 -6.44
C ARG A 136 -29.00 13.82 -6.33
N ALA A 137 -28.02 14.46 -6.97
CA ALA A 137 -27.96 15.91 -7.05
C ALA A 137 -29.20 16.49 -7.75
N ASP A 138 -29.68 15.83 -8.82
CA ASP A 138 -30.87 16.26 -9.56
C ASP A 138 -32.13 16.22 -8.69
N VAL A 139 -32.36 15.12 -7.95
CA VAL A 139 -33.49 14.98 -7.02
C VAL A 139 -33.52 16.08 -5.96
N VAL A 140 -32.36 16.39 -5.35
CA VAL A 140 -32.30 17.43 -4.31
C VAL A 140 -32.52 18.82 -4.90
N LEU A 141 -31.98 19.09 -6.09
CA LEU A 141 -32.19 20.37 -6.73
C LEU A 141 -33.64 20.57 -7.23
N GLU A 142 -34.33 19.51 -7.66
CA GLU A 142 -35.77 19.53 -7.91
C GLU A 142 -36.53 19.86 -6.62
N ALA A 143 -36.17 19.25 -5.49
CA ALA A 143 -36.78 19.57 -4.20
C ALA A 143 -36.55 21.03 -3.78
N ILE A 144 -35.36 21.60 -4.03
CA ILE A 144 -35.09 23.05 -3.82
C ILE A 144 -35.98 23.91 -4.72
N SER A 145 -36.11 23.53 -6.00
CA SER A 145 -36.92 24.26 -6.98
C SER A 145 -38.40 24.27 -6.57
N ALA A 146 -38.93 23.12 -6.14
CA ALA A 146 -40.29 22.96 -5.66
C ALA A 146 -40.54 23.75 -4.36
N LYS A 147 -39.62 23.68 -3.39
CA LYS A 147 -39.79 24.31 -2.07
C LYS A 147 -39.74 25.84 -2.12
N PHE A 148 -38.93 26.43 -3.00
CA PHE A 148 -38.70 27.89 -3.03
C PHE A 148 -39.11 28.59 -4.33
N GLY A 149 -39.67 27.86 -5.31
CA GLY A 149 -40.09 28.41 -6.59
C GLY A 149 -38.93 28.96 -7.44
N LEU A 150 -37.72 28.40 -7.28
CA LEU A 150 -36.52 28.84 -7.99
C LEU A 150 -36.39 28.16 -9.35
N ARG A 151 -35.93 28.90 -10.37
CA ARG A 151 -35.69 28.32 -11.71
C ARG A 151 -34.50 27.35 -11.68
N ARG A 152 -34.68 26.17 -12.26
CA ARG A 152 -33.66 25.12 -12.38
C ARG A 152 -32.32 25.61 -12.94
N ARG A 153 -32.37 26.47 -13.96
CA ARG A 153 -31.19 27.08 -14.59
C ARG A 153 -30.37 27.94 -13.63
N ALA A 154 -31.01 28.68 -12.73
CA ALA A 154 -30.34 29.51 -11.75
C ALA A 154 -29.64 28.66 -10.68
N LEU A 155 -30.31 27.59 -10.19
CA LEU A 155 -29.71 26.64 -9.26
C LEU A 155 -28.50 25.91 -9.85
N ASN A 156 -28.58 25.50 -11.12
CA ASN A 156 -27.45 24.88 -11.82
C ASN A 156 -26.30 25.86 -12.05
N ALA A 157 -26.59 27.14 -12.30
CA ALA A 157 -25.57 28.18 -12.40
C ALA A 157 -24.89 28.45 -11.06
N ASN A 158 -25.66 28.52 -9.96
CA ASN A 158 -25.12 28.67 -8.61
C ASN A 158 -24.30 27.44 -8.20
N LEU A 159 -24.74 26.22 -8.49
CA LEU A 159 -23.97 25.00 -8.24
C LEU A 159 -22.64 25.02 -9.00
N LYS A 160 -22.66 25.39 -10.30
CA LYS A 160 -21.44 25.57 -11.10
C LYS A 160 -20.54 26.67 -10.54
N GLY A 161 -21.11 27.78 -10.06
CA GLY A 161 -20.38 28.88 -9.43
C GLY A 161 -19.71 28.47 -8.11
N VAL A 162 -20.39 27.71 -7.26
CA VAL A 162 -19.85 27.16 -6.01
C VAL A 162 -18.77 26.10 -6.27
N VAL A 163 -18.93 25.28 -7.32
CA VAL A 163 -17.89 24.36 -7.80
C VAL A 163 -16.66 25.15 -8.28
N ALA A 164 -16.84 26.15 -9.13
CA ALA A 164 -15.76 26.99 -9.64
C ALA A 164 -15.06 27.78 -8.53
N GLN A 165 -15.78 28.29 -7.53
CA GLN A 165 -15.20 28.98 -6.37
C GLN A 165 -14.43 28.03 -5.47
N LYS A 166 -14.89 26.79 -5.26
CA LYS A 166 -14.17 25.80 -4.47
C LYS A 166 -12.96 25.24 -5.22
N GLU A 167 -13.04 25.08 -6.54
CA GLU A 167 -11.90 24.76 -7.40
C GLU A 167 -10.89 25.91 -7.42
N ALA A 168 -11.35 27.17 -7.51
CA ALA A 168 -10.51 28.36 -7.43
C ALA A 168 -9.90 28.52 -6.03
N ALA A 169 -10.63 28.23 -4.95
CA ALA A 169 -10.12 28.24 -3.58
C ALA A 169 -9.17 27.06 -3.32
N ALA A 170 -9.44 25.86 -3.86
CA ALA A 170 -8.53 24.72 -3.81
C ALA A 170 -7.29 24.98 -4.67
N THR A 171 -7.42 25.70 -5.79
CA THR A 171 -6.31 26.14 -6.64
C THR A 171 -5.53 27.27 -6.00
N ALA A 172 -6.19 28.20 -5.30
CA ALA A 172 -5.58 29.27 -4.53
C ALA A 172 -4.90 28.75 -3.25
N GLN A 173 -5.46 27.73 -2.62
CA GLN A 173 -4.87 27.04 -1.48
C GLN A 173 -3.75 26.08 -1.93
N ARG A 174 -3.85 25.49 -3.13
CA ARG A 174 -2.71 24.85 -3.83
C ARG A 174 -1.62 25.87 -4.15
N ARG A 175 -1.96 27.08 -4.63
CA ARG A 175 -1.02 28.19 -4.88
C ARG A 175 -0.38 28.73 -3.60
N ALA A 176 -1.14 28.86 -2.51
CA ALA A 176 -0.63 29.25 -1.19
C ALA A 176 0.23 28.15 -0.56
N SER A 177 -0.04 26.87 -0.85
CA SER A 177 0.84 25.74 -0.52
C SER A 177 2.03 25.58 -1.50
N ALA A 178 2.05 26.37 -2.59
CA ALA A 178 3.06 26.35 -3.65
C ALA A 178 4.02 27.54 -3.59
N VAL A 179 4.15 28.21 -2.44
CA VAL A 179 5.37 28.95 -2.16
C VAL A 179 6.46 27.91 -1.99
N ARG A 180 7.17 27.61 -3.08
CA ARG A 180 8.41 26.85 -2.99
C ARG A 180 9.34 27.64 -2.07
N PRO A 181 10.02 26.98 -1.13
CA PRO A 181 10.99 27.67 -0.28
C PRO A 181 11.98 28.41 -1.17
N GLU A 182 12.17 29.69 -0.86
CA GLU A 182 13.19 30.51 -1.52
C GLU A 182 14.53 30.25 -0.86
N ILE A 183 15.56 29.99 -1.66
CA ILE A 183 16.93 29.74 -1.20
C ILE A 183 17.82 30.79 -1.85
N ASN A 184 18.32 31.71 -1.03
CA ASN A 184 19.29 32.71 -1.47
C ASN A 184 20.70 32.09 -1.50
N VAL A 185 21.40 32.24 -2.63
CA VAL A 185 22.76 31.74 -2.84
C VAL A 185 23.82 32.85 -2.86
N GLY A 186 23.42 34.12 -2.96
CA GLY A 186 24.33 35.26 -3.05
C GLY A 186 25.05 35.53 -1.72
N ASN A 187 26.37 35.72 -1.76
CA ASN A 187 27.21 36.03 -0.59
C ASN A 187 27.06 35.05 0.60
N ARG A 188 26.72 33.78 0.32
CA ARG A 188 26.53 32.74 1.35
C ARG A 188 27.49 31.57 1.20
N GLN A 189 27.78 30.94 2.33
CA GLN A 189 28.58 29.71 2.38
C GLN A 189 27.77 28.52 1.87
N LEU A 190 28.41 27.63 1.10
CA LEU A 190 27.75 26.48 0.47
C LEU A 190 27.04 25.56 1.48
N TRP A 191 27.63 25.34 2.66
CA TRP A 191 27.02 24.48 3.69
C TRP A 191 25.65 24.98 4.15
N ALA A 192 25.43 26.30 4.20
CA ALA A 192 24.15 26.89 4.59
C ALA A 192 23.11 26.70 3.48
N ILE A 193 23.52 26.92 2.24
CA ILE A 193 22.68 26.69 1.04
C ILE A 193 22.25 25.22 0.97
N VAL A 194 23.19 24.29 1.16
CA VAL A 194 22.93 22.85 1.20
C VAL A 194 21.93 22.51 2.31
N THR A 195 22.08 23.09 3.50
CA THR A 195 21.20 22.82 4.65
C THR A 195 19.75 23.21 4.34
N GLU A 196 19.52 24.40 3.77
CA GLU A 196 18.19 24.86 3.36
C GLU A 196 17.63 24.01 2.21
N ALA A 197 18.46 23.65 1.24
CA ALA A 197 18.06 22.77 0.15
C ALA A 197 17.61 21.39 0.66
N ARG A 198 18.32 20.82 1.64
CA ARG A 198 17.94 19.54 2.27
C ARG A 198 16.58 19.65 2.95
N GLN A 199 16.34 20.73 3.68
CA GLN A 199 15.04 20.97 4.33
C GLN A 199 13.91 21.10 3.29
N ALA A 200 14.13 21.88 2.23
CA ALA A 200 13.18 22.04 1.14
C ALA A 200 12.81 20.70 0.50
N VAL A 201 13.80 19.86 0.17
CA VAL A 201 13.59 18.55 -0.46
C VAL A 201 12.92 17.57 0.49
N VAL A 202 13.28 17.53 1.78
CA VAL A 202 12.62 16.65 2.76
C VAL A 202 11.15 17.04 2.94
N GLN A 203 10.84 18.34 3.06
CA GLN A 203 9.46 18.82 3.14
C GLN A 203 8.67 18.51 1.87
N ALA A 204 9.29 18.67 0.70
CA ALA A 204 8.70 18.27 -0.57
C ALA A 204 8.41 16.78 -0.64
N ASN A 205 9.32 15.95 -0.14
CA ASN A 205 9.18 14.51 -0.19
C ASN A 205 7.98 14.00 0.63
N GLU A 206 7.67 14.63 1.77
CA GLU A 206 6.45 14.33 2.53
C GLU A 206 5.16 14.60 1.73
N ARG A 207 5.17 15.57 0.79
CA ARG A 207 4.05 15.78 -0.14
C ARG A 207 4.05 14.71 -1.24
N ARG A 208 5.21 14.39 -1.81
CA ARG A 208 5.38 13.36 -2.85
C ARG A 208 4.91 11.99 -2.37
N MET A 209 5.32 11.59 -1.16
CA MET A 209 4.89 10.32 -0.55
C MET A 209 3.37 10.28 -0.37
N ARG A 210 2.76 11.32 0.20
CA ARG A 210 1.30 11.39 0.37
C ARG A 210 0.53 11.31 -0.96
N ALA A 211 1.02 12.01 -1.98
CA ALA A 211 0.44 11.95 -3.32
C ALA A 211 0.57 10.55 -3.92
N ALA A 212 1.77 9.96 -3.89
CA ALA A 212 2.04 8.63 -4.42
C ALA A 212 1.16 7.55 -3.75
N SER A 213 0.96 7.62 -2.43
CA SER A 213 0.13 6.66 -1.70
C SER A 213 -1.38 6.76 -1.96
N THR A 214 -1.86 7.83 -2.62
CA THR A 214 -3.30 8.06 -2.81
C THR A 214 -3.73 8.22 -4.26
N GLN A 215 -2.86 8.78 -5.11
CA GLN A 215 -3.18 9.20 -6.47
C GLN A 215 -2.20 8.62 -7.51
N GLY A 216 -1.23 7.80 -7.08
CA GLY A 216 -0.10 7.40 -7.91
C GLY A 216 0.90 8.53 -8.12
N PHE A 217 1.91 8.30 -8.96
CA PHE A 217 2.98 9.27 -9.19
C PHE A 217 3.53 9.20 -10.62
N ALA A 218 4.03 10.34 -11.10
CA ALA A 218 4.93 10.39 -12.25
C ALA A 218 6.39 10.42 -11.76
N ASN A 219 7.33 9.93 -12.57
CA ASN A 219 8.75 9.83 -12.18
C ASN A 219 9.34 11.17 -11.70
N GLU A 220 8.95 12.30 -12.28
CA GLU A 220 9.45 13.62 -11.87
C GLU A 220 9.01 14.06 -10.46
N ALA A 221 7.86 13.56 -10.00
CA ALA A 221 7.24 13.85 -8.71
C ALA A 221 7.33 12.67 -7.75
N ALA A 222 8.06 11.61 -8.12
CA ALA A 222 8.08 10.38 -7.35
C ALA A 222 8.81 10.55 -6.01
N PRO A 223 8.38 9.82 -4.97
CA PRO A 223 9.02 9.83 -3.67
C PRO A 223 10.52 9.48 -3.71
N LEU A 224 11.28 10.12 -2.82
CA LEU A 224 12.70 9.94 -2.60
C LEU A 224 12.93 9.16 -1.30
N PHE A 225 13.95 8.30 -1.31
CA PHE A 225 14.28 7.40 -0.21
C PHE A 225 15.79 7.26 -0.05
N ILE A 226 16.19 6.77 1.13
CA ILE A 226 17.55 6.26 1.33
C ILE A 226 17.49 4.74 1.19
N ARG A 227 18.32 4.17 0.32
CA ARG A 227 18.47 2.71 0.21
C ARG A 227 19.91 2.32 0.46
N GLY A 228 20.13 1.59 1.55
CA GLY A 228 21.49 1.37 2.06
C GLY A 228 22.11 2.71 2.43
N ASN A 229 23.13 3.13 1.67
CA ASN A 229 23.81 4.42 1.81
C ASN A 229 23.57 5.38 0.63
N ALA A 230 22.69 5.02 -0.32
CA ALA A 230 22.49 5.78 -1.54
C ALA A 230 21.13 6.49 -1.56
N LEU A 231 21.08 7.64 -2.23
CA LEU A 231 19.85 8.34 -2.55
C LEU A 231 19.13 7.62 -3.69
N ALA A 232 17.89 7.22 -3.45
CA ALA A 232 17.05 6.51 -4.40
C ALA A 232 15.73 7.25 -4.61
N GLN A 233 15.09 6.99 -5.74
CA GLN A 233 13.77 7.47 -6.08
C GLN A 233 12.89 6.27 -6.47
N LEU A 234 11.62 6.33 -6.09
CA LEU A 234 10.63 5.41 -6.65
C LEU A 234 10.46 5.70 -8.14
N ALA A 235 10.60 4.69 -8.97
CA ALA A 235 10.45 4.83 -10.41
C ALA A 235 9.34 3.91 -10.89
N GLN A 236 8.54 4.40 -11.83
CA GLN A 236 7.53 3.66 -12.57
C GLN A 236 8.07 3.47 -13.99
N PRO A 237 8.68 2.31 -14.31
CA PRO A 237 9.04 1.99 -15.68
C PRO A 237 7.77 1.71 -16.48
N GLU A 238 7.82 1.92 -17.80
CA GLU A 238 6.68 1.70 -18.68
C GLU A 238 6.21 0.25 -18.58
N LYS A 239 4.91 0.05 -18.29
CA LYS A 239 4.28 -1.27 -18.17
C LYS A 239 4.91 -2.21 -17.12
N GLU A 240 5.83 -1.74 -16.28
CA GLU A 240 6.48 -2.52 -15.22
C GLU A 240 5.95 -2.20 -13.81
N ALA A 241 6.34 -2.97 -12.80
CA ALA A 241 6.04 -2.62 -11.40
C ALA A 241 6.98 -1.49 -10.96
N PRO A 242 6.59 -0.67 -9.99
CA PRO A 242 7.51 0.28 -9.42
C PRO A 242 8.77 -0.40 -8.86
N ILE A 243 9.88 0.26 -9.07
CA ILE A 243 11.21 -0.14 -8.59
C ILE A 243 11.83 1.03 -7.83
N LEU A 244 12.93 0.77 -7.12
CA LEU A 244 13.80 1.83 -6.64
C LEU A 244 14.94 2.03 -7.64
N ALA A 245 15.11 3.26 -8.09
CA ALA A 245 16.21 3.67 -8.96
C ALA A 245 17.18 4.57 -8.17
N GLU A 246 18.48 4.31 -8.28
CA GLU A 246 19.50 5.21 -7.75
C GLU A 246 19.45 6.55 -8.50
N MET A 247 19.63 7.66 -7.77
CA MET A 247 19.58 8.99 -8.37
C MET A 247 20.93 9.37 -9.00
N THR A 248 20.87 9.99 -10.17
CA THR A 248 22.04 10.63 -10.81
C THR A 248 22.15 12.10 -10.39
N GLU A 249 23.31 12.72 -10.61
CA GLU A 249 23.51 14.16 -10.31
C GLU A 249 22.48 15.02 -11.06
N ALA A 250 22.19 14.68 -12.32
CA ALA A 250 21.17 15.34 -13.13
C ALA A 250 19.75 15.16 -12.56
N ALA A 251 19.41 13.97 -12.04
CA ALA A 251 18.12 13.72 -11.42
C ALA A 251 17.94 14.54 -10.13
N VAL A 252 18.97 14.59 -9.28
CA VAL A 252 18.98 15.41 -8.06
C VAL A 252 18.87 16.89 -8.40
N TYR A 253 19.64 17.36 -9.38
CA TYR A 253 19.57 18.73 -9.88
C TYR A 253 18.15 19.09 -10.35
N GLY A 254 17.50 18.18 -11.08
CA GLY A 254 16.10 18.33 -11.48
C GLY A 254 15.13 18.44 -10.30
N VAL A 255 15.36 17.69 -9.21
CA VAL A 255 14.57 17.83 -7.98
C VAL A 255 14.79 19.22 -7.36
N LEU A 256 16.03 19.67 -7.24
CA LEU A 256 16.35 20.99 -6.67
C LEU A 256 15.68 22.14 -7.45
N LEU A 257 15.67 22.06 -8.79
CA LEU A 257 14.96 23.01 -9.65
C LEU A 257 13.45 23.04 -9.42
N ARG A 258 12.85 21.89 -9.09
CA ARG A 258 11.40 21.75 -8.95
C ARG A 258 10.89 22.05 -7.54
N GLU A 259 11.71 21.91 -6.52
CA GLU A 259 11.26 21.96 -5.13
C GLU A 259 11.64 23.24 -4.37
N ALA A 260 12.45 24.13 -4.96
CA ALA A 260 12.81 25.41 -4.38
C ALA A 260 12.86 26.52 -5.44
N THR A 261 12.68 27.77 -5.02
CA THR A 261 12.97 28.97 -5.81
C THR A 261 14.38 29.42 -5.46
N TRP A 262 15.26 29.59 -6.44
CA TRP A 262 16.67 29.92 -6.20
C TRP A 262 16.92 31.37 -6.58
N VAL A 263 17.47 32.16 -5.66
CA VAL A 263 17.70 33.59 -5.88
C VAL A 263 19.12 34.00 -5.50
N ALA A 264 19.62 35.05 -6.14
CA ALA A 264 20.83 35.75 -5.72
C ALA A 264 20.54 37.25 -5.70
N GLU A 265 21.05 37.95 -4.68
CA GLU A 265 20.96 39.40 -4.62
C GLU A 265 22.05 40.06 -5.47
N VAL A 266 21.63 40.94 -6.37
CA VAL A 266 22.51 41.83 -7.12
C VAL A 266 22.00 43.25 -6.89
N GLU A 267 22.85 44.14 -6.38
CA GLU A 267 22.50 45.55 -6.11
C GLU A 267 21.24 45.73 -5.24
N GLY A 268 21.01 44.82 -4.28
CA GLY A 268 19.85 44.86 -3.37
C GLY A 268 18.53 44.37 -3.99
N SER A 269 18.57 43.85 -5.22
CA SER A 269 17.41 43.23 -5.89
C SER A 269 17.58 41.72 -6.03
N PRO A 270 16.57 40.90 -5.71
CA PRO A 270 16.64 39.45 -5.89
C PRO A 270 16.46 39.08 -7.37
N HIS A 271 17.42 38.33 -7.90
CA HIS A 271 17.37 37.75 -9.24
C HIS A 271 17.20 36.24 -9.17
N SER A 272 16.33 35.68 -10.01
CA SER A 272 16.19 34.23 -10.15
C SER A 272 17.47 33.64 -10.73
N VAL A 273 17.98 32.59 -10.10
CA VAL A 273 19.15 31.84 -10.54
C VAL A 273 18.85 30.34 -10.53
N PHE A 274 19.81 29.53 -10.94
CA PHE A 274 19.75 28.08 -10.82
C PHE A 274 20.43 27.59 -9.54
N PRO A 275 20.07 26.39 -9.02
CA PRO A 275 20.82 25.76 -7.94
C PRO A 275 22.30 25.61 -8.30
N PRO A 276 23.24 25.88 -7.38
CA PRO A 276 24.64 25.55 -7.58
C PRO A 276 24.82 24.04 -7.78
N LYS A 277 25.61 23.63 -8.78
CA LYS A 277 25.81 22.19 -9.11
C LYS A 277 26.35 21.39 -7.92
N ASP A 278 27.18 22.01 -7.09
CA ASP A 278 27.78 21.34 -5.92
C ASP A 278 26.74 20.95 -4.86
N VAL A 279 25.55 21.56 -4.83
CA VAL A 279 24.45 21.11 -3.96
C VAL A 279 23.97 19.72 -4.38
N ALA A 280 23.84 19.45 -5.68
CA ALA A 280 23.42 18.13 -6.16
C ALA A 280 24.48 17.05 -5.89
N ARG A 281 25.76 17.40 -6.02
CA ARG A 281 26.89 16.51 -5.69
C ARG A 281 26.93 16.18 -4.20
N ASP A 282 26.74 17.18 -3.35
CA ASP A 282 26.68 16.99 -1.90
C ASP A 282 25.52 16.08 -1.50
N PHE A 283 24.34 16.23 -2.11
CA PHE A 283 23.19 15.34 -1.88
C PHE A 283 23.46 13.87 -2.21
N LEU A 284 24.27 13.58 -3.23
CA LEU A 284 24.63 12.21 -3.57
C LEU A 284 25.69 11.65 -2.61
N ALA A 285 26.65 12.48 -2.20
CA ALA A 285 27.69 12.07 -1.25
C ALA A 285 27.12 11.89 0.17
N TYR A 286 26.20 12.76 0.57
CA TYR A 286 25.59 12.83 1.89
C TYR A 286 24.07 13.04 1.75
N PRO A 287 23.32 11.96 1.43
CA PRO A 287 21.88 12.04 1.28
C PRO A 287 21.17 12.70 2.48
N PRO A 288 20.12 13.50 2.26
CA PRO A 288 19.46 14.22 3.35
C PRO A 288 18.94 13.24 4.41
N PRO A 289 19.31 13.41 5.70
CA PRO A 289 18.97 12.44 6.75
C PRO A 289 17.47 12.39 7.08
N GLY A 290 16.70 13.40 6.66
CA GLY A 290 15.24 13.42 6.80
C GLY A 290 14.51 12.58 5.75
N LEU A 291 15.19 12.04 4.73
CA LEU A 291 14.56 11.12 3.79
C LEU A 291 14.45 9.72 4.41
N PRO A 292 13.28 9.06 4.28
CA PRO A 292 13.08 7.78 4.93
C PRO A 292 13.87 6.64 4.28
N PRO A 293 14.35 5.67 5.07
CA PRO A 293 14.97 4.47 4.52
C PRO A 293 13.91 3.54 3.92
N VAL A 294 14.22 2.94 2.77
CA VAL A 294 13.42 1.88 2.13
C VAL A 294 14.34 0.80 1.59
N GLU A 295 13.97 -0.46 1.82
CA GLU A 295 14.76 -1.61 1.40
C GLU A 295 14.16 -2.32 0.18
N ALA A 296 12.83 -2.35 0.05
CA ALA A 296 12.13 -3.01 -1.04
C ALA A 296 10.79 -2.34 -1.39
N VAL A 297 10.36 -2.54 -2.63
CA VAL A 297 9.03 -2.19 -3.14
C VAL A 297 8.24 -3.48 -3.31
N ILE A 298 7.05 -3.51 -2.72
CA ILE A 298 6.15 -4.66 -2.77
C ILE A 298 4.82 -4.26 -3.40
N THR A 299 4.19 -5.20 -4.10
CA THR A 299 2.93 -4.97 -4.81
C THR A 299 1.73 -5.72 -4.21
N THR A 300 2.00 -6.41 -3.10
CA THR A 300 1.06 -7.27 -2.40
C THR A 300 1.26 -7.06 -0.91
N PRO A 301 0.19 -7.02 -0.10
CA PRO A 301 0.30 -7.02 1.35
C PRO A 301 1.14 -8.17 1.88
N VAL A 302 1.98 -7.86 2.86
CA VAL A 302 2.85 -8.82 3.57
C VAL A 302 2.77 -8.57 5.07
N PHE A 303 3.31 -9.47 5.87
CA PHE A 303 3.43 -9.26 7.31
C PHE A 303 4.72 -8.50 7.62
N GLY A 304 4.61 -7.50 8.48
CA GLY A 304 5.75 -6.78 9.04
C GLY A 304 6.52 -7.61 10.07
N GLN A 305 7.60 -7.05 10.60
CA GLN A 305 8.47 -7.69 11.61
C GLN A 305 7.67 -8.08 12.87
N ASP A 306 6.72 -7.23 13.26
CA ASP A 306 5.84 -7.46 14.40
C ASP A 306 4.67 -8.41 14.07
N GLY A 307 4.61 -8.96 12.86
CA GLY A 307 3.56 -9.82 12.33
C GLY A 307 2.21 -9.13 12.16
N LYS A 308 2.15 -7.80 12.07
CA LYS A 308 0.97 -7.10 11.58
C LYS A 308 0.91 -7.15 10.06
N LEU A 309 -0.30 -7.28 9.54
CA LEU A 309 -0.53 -7.28 8.10
C LEU A 309 -0.46 -5.84 7.55
N LEU A 310 0.46 -5.61 6.62
CA LEU A 310 0.69 -4.32 5.98
C LEU A 310 -0.23 -4.17 4.76
N LEU A 311 -1.32 -3.43 4.91
CA LEU A 311 -2.36 -3.28 3.87
C LEU A 311 -2.44 -1.89 3.23
N THR A 312 -1.90 -0.88 3.90
CA THR A 312 -2.12 0.52 3.49
C THR A 312 -1.09 0.89 2.41
N PRO A 313 -1.51 1.41 1.24
CA PRO A 313 -0.57 1.86 0.22
C PRO A 313 0.41 2.90 0.79
N GLY A 314 1.67 2.84 0.34
CA GLY A 314 2.72 3.78 0.72
C GLY A 314 3.79 3.20 1.64
N LEU A 315 4.45 4.11 2.37
CA LEU A 315 5.62 3.79 3.18
C LEU A 315 5.24 3.17 4.54
N HIS A 316 5.69 1.94 4.76
CA HIS A 316 5.76 1.30 6.06
C HIS A 316 7.14 1.52 6.67
N ARG A 317 7.27 2.54 7.53
CA ARG A 317 8.56 3.04 8.05
C ARG A 317 9.33 2.00 8.87
N GLU A 318 8.64 1.28 9.76
CA GLU A 318 9.25 0.28 10.64
C GLU A 318 9.80 -0.91 9.84
N ASP A 319 9.07 -1.32 8.81
CA ASP A 319 9.45 -2.44 7.93
C ASP A 319 10.34 -2.04 6.75
N ARG A 320 10.54 -0.72 6.55
CA ARG A 320 11.28 -0.14 5.42
C ARG A 320 10.80 -0.66 4.06
N LEU A 321 9.48 -0.70 3.90
CA LEU A 321 8.79 -1.17 2.71
C LEU A 321 7.95 -0.05 2.10
N TRP A 322 7.95 0.03 0.77
CA TRP A 322 6.91 0.74 0.04
C TRP A 322 5.90 -0.26 -0.53
N LEU A 323 4.64 -0.14 -0.13
CA LEU A 323 3.54 -0.93 -0.68
C LEU A 323 2.84 -0.17 -1.80
N GLU A 324 2.99 -0.66 -3.03
CA GLU A 324 2.23 -0.20 -4.20
C GLU A 324 1.27 -1.31 -4.66
N PRO A 325 0.05 -1.39 -4.10
CA PRO A 325 -0.85 -2.48 -4.43
C PRO A 325 -1.26 -2.43 -5.90
N THR A 326 -1.41 -3.61 -6.50
CA THR A 326 -2.00 -3.69 -7.85
C THR A 326 -3.50 -3.33 -7.77
N PRO A 327 -4.03 -2.44 -8.63
CA PRO A 327 -5.44 -2.04 -8.57
C PRO A 327 -6.45 -3.20 -8.64
N ALA A 328 -6.10 -4.28 -9.34
CA ALA A 328 -6.93 -5.48 -9.49
C ALA A 328 -6.90 -6.43 -8.26
N LEU A 329 -6.09 -6.13 -7.24
CA LEU A 329 -5.94 -6.98 -6.06
C LEU A 329 -7.01 -6.63 -5.01
N HIS A 330 -8.03 -7.47 -4.89
CA HIS A 330 -9.16 -7.29 -3.97
C HIS A 330 -9.21 -8.41 -2.94
N LEU A 331 -8.52 -8.22 -1.81
CA LEU A 331 -8.35 -9.29 -0.82
C LEU A 331 -9.59 -9.56 0.05
N GLY A 332 -10.46 -8.57 0.23
CA GLY A 332 -11.46 -8.62 1.30
C GLY A 332 -10.79 -8.65 2.69
N ALA A 333 -11.51 -9.15 3.70
CA ALA A 333 -10.97 -9.30 5.04
C ALA A 333 -10.09 -10.57 5.13
N VAL A 334 -8.91 -10.44 5.75
CA VAL A 334 -8.11 -11.58 6.21
C VAL A 334 -8.42 -11.78 7.70
N PRO A 335 -9.01 -12.92 8.12
CA PRO A 335 -9.41 -13.13 9.51
C PRO A 335 -8.19 -13.13 10.44
N GLU A 336 -8.18 -12.33 11.51
CA GLU A 336 -7.05 -12.30 12.46
C GLU A 336 -6.81 -13.66 13.16
N ARG A 337 -7.85 -14.47 13.27
CA ARG A 337 -7.82 -15.84 13.81
C ARG A 337 -8.58 -16.77 12.86
N PRO A 338 -7.95 -17.26 11.78
CA PRO A 338 -8.59 -18.14 10.83
C PRO A 338 -9.08 -19.44 11.48
N THR A 339 -10.25 -19.89 11.08
CA THR A 339 -10.83 -21.18 11.45
C THR A 339 -10.10 -22.35 10.77
N PRO A 340 -10.15 -23.57 11.32
CA PRO A 340 -9.57 -24.75 10.66
C PRO A 340 -10.06 -24.95 9.21
N GLU A 341 -11.32 -24.64 8.95
CA GLU A 341 -11.95 -24.72 7.62
C GLU A 341 -11.36 -23.70 6.64
N GLU A 342 -11.16 -22.45 7.08
CA GLU A 342 -10.51 -21.41 6.27
C GLU A 342 -9.06 -21.77 5.95
N VAL A 343 -8.33 -22.33 6.92
CA VAL A 343 -6.95 -22.80 6.70
C VAL A 343 -6.93 -24.00 5.75
N ALA A 344 -7.88 -24.93 5.87
CA ALA A 344 -8.01 -26.07 4.97
C ALA A 344 -8.34 -25.62 3.54
N ALA A 345 -9.26 -24.66 3.36
CA ALA A 345 -9.59 -24.09 2.05
C ALA A 345 -8.41 -23.33 1.44
N ALA A 346 -7.69 -22.52 2.23
CA ALA A 346 -6.48 -21.84 1.80
C ALA A 346 -5.38 -22.82 1.34
N ARG A 347 -5.23 -23.95 2.06
CA ARG A 347 -4.32 -25.02 1.66
C ARG A 347 -4.79 -25.69 0.37
N ALA A 348 -6.07 -26.03 0.25
CA ALA A 348 -6.63 -26.69 -0.93
C ALA A 348 -6.39 -25.88 -2.21
N LEU A 349 -6.55 -24.55 -2.18
CA LEU A 349 -6.25 -23.69 -3.33
C LEU A 349 -4.81 -23.86 -3.86
N PHE A 350 -3.83 -24.05 -2.99
CA PHE A 350 -2.46 -24.31 -3.46
C PHE A 350 -2.29 -25.76 -3.90
N PHE A 351 -2.70 -26.72 -3.10
CA PHE A 351 -2.38 -28.14 -3.35
C PHE A 351 -3.26 -28.78 -4.42
N ASP A 352 -4.53 -28.41 -4.48
CA ASP A 352 -5.56 -29.08 -5.28
C ASP A 352 -5.93 -28.27 -6.53
N ASP A 353 -5.47 -27.01 -6.63
CA ASP A 353 -5.61 -26.17 -7.83
C ASP A 353 -4.24 -25.76 -8.41
N VAL A 354 -3.45 -24.93 -7.74
CA VAL A 354 -2.21 -24.37 -8.33
C VAL A 354 -1.17 -25.46 -8.61
N PHE A 355 -1.02 -26.41 -7.69
CA PHE A 355 0.04 -27.41 -7.70
C PHE A 355 -0.42 -28.81 -8.13
N VAL A 356 -1.68 -28.97 -8.54
CA VAL A 356 -2.29 -30.30 -8.74
C VAL A 356 -1.65 -31.08 -9.89
N ASP A 357 -1.38 -30.42 -11.02
CA ASP A 357 -0.88 -31.08 -12.23
C ASP A 357 0.66 -31.05 -12.36
N PHE A 358 1.34 -30.38 -11.42
CA PHE A 358 2.79 -30.35 -11.37
C PHE A 358 3.32 -31.71 -10.90
N PRO A 359 4.16 -32.38 -11.70
CA PRO A 359 4.63 -33.71 -11.36
C PRO A 359 5.79 -33.65 -10.36
N PHE A 360 5.50 -33.23 -9.13
CA PHE A 360 6.49 -33.22 -8.05
C PHE A 360 7.01 -34.64 -7.77
N ALA A 361 8.33 -34.79 -7.63
CA ALA A 361 8.94 -36.10 -7.40
C ALA A 361 8.60 -36.66 -6.01
N HIS A 362 8.51 -35.80 -5.00
CA HIS A 362 8.15 -36.15 -3.63
C HIS A 362 7.16 -35.15 -3.01
N PRO A 363 6.40 -35.55 -1.96
CA PRO A 363 5.57 -34.62 -1.19
C PRO A 363 6.34 -33.43 -0.61
N SER A 364 7.62 -33.61 -0.28
CA SER A 364 8.51 -32.55 0.17
C SER A 364 8.73 -31.47 -0.89
N ASP A 365 8.81 -31.83 -2.18
CA ASP A 365 8.99 -30.86 -3.26
C ASP A 365 7.77 -29.94 -3.38
N LYS A 366 6.56 -30.50 -3.19
CA LYS A 366 5.31 -29.73 -3.16
C LYS A 366 5.25 -28.80 -1.93
N ALA A 367 5.73 -29.26 -0.78
CA ALA A 367 5.85 -28.42 0.43
C ALA A 367 6.89 -27.30 0.24
N HIS A 368 8.04 -27.58 -0.38
CA HIS A 368 9.05 -26.58 -0.72
C HIS A 368 8.54 -25.54 -1.74
N ALA A 369 7.67 -25.94 -2.67
CA ALA A 369 6.99 -25.01 -3.57
C ALA A 369 6.05 -24.06 -2.80
N LEU A 370 5.29 -24.55 -1.83
CA LEU A 370 4.49 -23.69 -0.95
C LEU A 370 5.38 -22.77 -0.09
N ALA A 371 6.50 -23.28 0.43
CA ALA A 371 7.48 -22.48 1.17
C ALA A 371 7.99 -21.28 0.33
N ALA A 372 8.26 -21.50 -0.97
CA ALA A 372 8.62 -20.43 -1.89
C ALA A 372 7.48 -19.39 -2.07
N VAL A 373 6.22 -19.82 -2.12
CA VAL A 373 5.07 -18.90 -2.17
C VAL A 373 4.96 -18.07 -0.89
N LEU A 374 5.10 -18.70 0.29
CA LEU A 374 4.88 -18.04 1.57
C LEU A 374 6.04 -17.11 1.97
N LEU A 375 7.27 -17.40 1.54
CA LEU A 375 8.47 -16.69 1.98
C LEU A 375 8.36 -15.16 1.84
N PRO A 376 7.95 -14.58 0.69
CA PRO A 376 7.81 -13.12 0.58
C PRO A 376 6.81 -12.50 1.56
N PHE A 377 5.75 -13.23 1.94
CA PHE A 377 4.74 -12.77 2.89
C PHE A 377 5.24 -12.75 4.34
N VAL A 378 6.20 -13.62 4.67
CA VAL A 378 6.80 -13.74 6.01
C VAL A 378 8.21 -13.15 6.09
N ARG A 379 8.73 -12.58 5.00
CA ARG A 379 10.16 -12.22 4.89
C ARG A 379 10.65 -11.33 6.03
N ARG A 380 9.81 -10.39 6.48
CA ARG A 380 10.11 -9.45 7.57
C ARG A 380 10.09 -10.10 8.96
N MET A 381 9.42 -11.24 9.12
CA MET A 381 9.44 -12.02 10.36
C MET A 381 10.66 -12.96 10.45
N ILE A 382 11.50 -13.01 9.40
CA ILE A 382 12.71 -13.84 9.36
C ILE A 382 13.94 -12.95 9.52
N GLU A 383 14.50 -12.93 10.72
CA GLU A 383 15.83 -12.40 10.99
C GLU A 383 16.89 -13.29 10.33
N GLY A 384 17.73 -12.69 9.47
CA GLY A 384 18.80 -13.39 8.77
C GLY A 384 18.47 -13.75 7.33
N CYS A 385 19.22 -14.71 6.79
CA CYS A 385 19.21 -15.09 5.38
C CYS A 385 18.12 -16.11 5.04
N THR A 386 17.83 -16.28 3.76
CA THR A 386 16.86 -17.25 3.24
C THR A 386 17.52 -18.11 2.17
N PRO A 387 17.24 -19.42 2.10
CA PRO A 387 17.93 -20.31 1.18
C PRO A 387 17.52 -20.06 -0.28
N LEU A 388 18.36 -20.54 -1.19
CA LEU A 388 18.08 -20.57 -2.61
C LEU A 388 17.04 -21.66 -2.94
N HIS A 389 15.92 -21.32 -3.56
CA HIS A 389 14.96 -22.31 -4.03
C HIS A 389 15.35 -22.81 -5.42
N VAL A 390 15.73 -24.08 -5.53
CA VAL A 390 16.21 -24.68 -6.79
C VAL A 390 15.10 -25.53 -7.40
N VAL A 391 14.47 -25.02 -8.45
CA VAL A 391 13.43 -25.73 -9.22
C VAL A 391 14.09 -26.51 -10.36
N GLU A 392 14.02 -27.83 -10.29
CA GLU A 392 14.76 -28.70 -11.20
C GLU A 392 13.90 -29.81 -11.80
N ALA A 393 14.36 -30.34 -12.92
CA ALA A 393 13.70 -31.43 -13.63
C ALA A 393 14.69 -32.22 -14.48
N PRO A 394 14.35 -33.45 -14.91
CA PRO A 394 15.19 -34.24 -15.81
C PRO A 394 15.35 -33.63 -17.21
N ALA A 395 14.31 -32.94 -17.71
CA ALA A 395 14.24 -32.47 -19.09
C ALA A 395 13.74 -31.01 -19.23
N VAL A 396 14.00 -30.43 -20.40
CA VAL A 396 13.41 -29.14 -20.82
C VAL A 396 11.89 -29.30 -20.97
N GLY A 397 11.13 -28.21 -20.78
CA GLY A 397 9.67 -28.22 -20.96
C GLY A 397 8.89 -28.92 -19.83
N SER A 398 9.54 -29.33 -18.74
CA SER A 398 8.87 -29.98 -17.59
C SER A 398 8.10 -29.02 -16.66
N GLY A 399 7.98 -27.73 -16.99
CA GLY A 399 7.22 -26.76 -16.17
C GLY A 399 8.02 -26.00 -15.09
N LYS A 400 9.35 -26.07 -15.06
CA LYS A 400 10.19 -25.36 -14.06
C LYS A 400 9.96 -23.84 -14.03
N GLY A 401 10.15 -23.18 -15.18
CA GLY A 401 9.93 -21.75 -15.31
C GLY A 401 8.46 -21.38 -15.10
N LEU A 402 7.52 -22.28 -15.45
CA LEU A 402 6.10 -22.10 -15.16
C LEU A 402 5.83 -22.05 -13.65
N LEU A 403 6.41 -22.96 -12.86
CA LEU A 403 6.27 -22.95 -11.41
C LEU A 403 6.82 -21.64 -10.81
N CYS A 404 8.03 -21.22 -11.20
CA CYS A 404 8.59 -19.95 -10.75
C CYS A 404 7.69 -18.75 -11.11
N ASN A 405 7.14 -18.75 -12.33
CA ASN A 405 6.20 -17.72 -12.76
C ASN A 405 4.91 -17.72 -11.94
N LEU A 406 4.34 -18.88 -11.57
CA LEU A 406 3.16 -18.92 -10.72
C LEU A 406 3.44 -18.33 -9.33
N VAL A 407 4.59 -18.66 -8.73
CA VAL A 407 5.04 -18.04 -7.47
C VAL A 407 5.11 -16.52 -7.62
N SER A 408 5.75 -16.03 -8.68
CA SER A 408 5.83 -14.59 -8.93
C SER A 408 4.46 -13.94 -9.19
N TRP A 409 3.55 -14.61 -9.91
CA TRP A 409 2.20 -14.08 -10.14
C TRP A 409 1.42 -13.91 -8.83
N VAL A 410 1.51 -14.88 -7.92
CA VAL A 410 0.90 -14.76 -6.59
C VAL A 410 1.54 -13.60 -5.83
N VAL A 411 2.87 -13.61 -5.69
CA VAL A 411 3.62 -12.67 -4.83
C VAL A 411 3.62 -11.24 -5.37
N THR A 412 3.81 -11.05 -6.67
CA THR A 412 4.07 -9.73 -7.27
C THR A 412 2.99 -9.29 -8.26
N GLY A 413 2.13 -10.20 -8.71
CA GLY A 413 1.13 -9.93 -9.74
C GLY A 413 1.71 -9.83 -11.13
N ARG A 414 2.91 -10.37 -11.35
CA ARG A 414 3.63 -10.34 -12.62
C ARG A 414 4.45 -11.62 -12.80
N ALA A 415 4.81 -11.91 -14.04
CA ALA A 415 5.79 -12.94 -14.35
C ALA A 415 7.17 -12.59 -13.75
N CYS A 416 8.01 -13.59 -13.50
CA CYS A 416 9.37 -13.36 -13.06
C CYS A 416 10.12 -12.50 -14.09
N ALA A 417 10.93 -11.55 -13.60
CA ALA A 417 12.01 -11.04 -14.43
C ALA A 417 13.04 -12.17 -14.58
N ILE A 418 13.27 -12.62 -15.82
CA ILE A 418 14.13 -13.76 -16.13
C ILE A 418 15.53 -13.21 -16.42
N GLY A 419 16.49 -13.54 -15.57
CA GLY A 419 17.92 -13.35 -15.84
C GLY A 419 18.62 -14.69 -15.99
N THR A 420 19.34 -14.91 -17.09
CA THR A 420 20.20 -16.10 -17.22
C THR A 420 21.38 -15.98 -16.28
N LEU A 421 21.72 -17.06 -15.58
CA LEU A 421 22.92 -17.08 -14.75
C LEU A 421 24.18 -17.16 -15.62
N PRO A 422 25.10 -16.18 -15.59
CA PRO A 422 26.36 -16.26 -16.32
C PRO A 422 27.25 -17.39 -15.80
N GLU A 423 28.23 -17.80 -16.60
CA GLU A 423 29.19 -18.84 -16.20
C GLU A 423 30.42 -18.27 -15.48
N ASN A 424 30.78 -17.02 -15.76
CA ASN A 424 31.95 -16.36 -15.20
C ASN A 424 31.65 -15.74 -13.83
N GLU A 425 32.49 -15.99 -12.84
CA GLU A 425 32.31 -15.49 -11.46
C GLU A 425 32.19 -13.95 -11.37
N GLU A 426 32.96 -13.22 -12.19
CA GLU A 426 32.87 -11.76 -12.24
C GLU A 426 31.55 -11.28 -12.84
N GLU A 427 31.04 -11.98 -13.86
CA GLU A 427 29.74 -11.70 -14.46
C GLU A 427 28.59 -12.07 -13.51
N ILE A 428 28.67 -13.21 -12.82
CA ILE A 428 27.72 -13.58 -11.76
C ILE A 428 27.66 -12.47 -10.73
N ARG A 429 28.82 -12.02 -10.20
CA ARG A 429 28.88 -10.94 -9.21
C ARG A 429 28.18 -9.67 -9.72
N LYS A 430 28.42 -9.26 -10.98
CA LYS A 430 27.77 -8.09 -11.60
C LYS A 430 26.26 -8.26 -11.73
N THR A 431 25.80 -9.42 -12.20
CA THR A 431 24.37 -9.74 -12.33
C THR A 431 23.67 -9.73 -10.97
N LEU A 432 24.28 -10.34 -9.94
CA LEU A 432 23.74 -10.33 -8.58
C LEU A 432 23.59 -8.89 -8.03
N THR A 433 24.61 -8.05 -8.23
CA THR A 433 24.57 -6.63 -7.84
C THR A 433 23.46 -5.88 -8.57
N ALA A 434 23.32 -6.09 -9.89
CA ALA A 434 22.32 -5.43 -10.71
C ALA A 434 20.89 -5.82 -10.31
N GLU A 435 20.60 -7.11 -10.15
CA GLU A 435 19.28 -7.58 -9.72
C GLU A 435 18.92 -7.07 -8.33
N LEU A 436 19.87 -7.08 -7.40
CA LEU A 436 19.62 -6.57 -6.05
C LEU A 436 19.43 -5.05 -6.02
N ALA A 437 20.02 -4.30 -6.96
CA ALA A 437 19.84 -2.86 -7.07
C ALA A 437 18.37 -2.48 -7.38
N LEU A 438 17.61 -3.36 -8.03
CA LEU A 438 16.20 -3.16 -8.38
C LEU A 438 15.23 -3.30 -7.19
N ALA A 439 15.71 -3.76 -6.03
CA ALA A 439 14.93 -3.85 -4.79
C ALA A 439 13.65 -4.71 -4.89
N ARG A 440 13.68 -5.74 -5.75
CA ARG A 440 12.56 -6.65 -5.98
C ARG A 440 12.46 -7.69 -4.85
N PRO A 441 11.25 -8.13 -4.47
CA PRO A 441 11.07 -9.15 -3.42
C PRO A 441 11.44 -10.57 -3.87
N LEU A 442 11.55 -10.81 -5.18
CA LEU A 442 11.83 -12.10 -5.80
C LEU A 442 12.79 -11.91 -6.97
N ILE A 443 13.84 -12.74 -7.03
CA ILE A 443 14.81 -12.78 -8.12
C ILE A 443 14.91 -14.22 -8.64
N LEU A 444 14.78 -14.40 -9.95
CA LEU A 444 14.90 -15.68 -10.64
C LEU A 444 16.19 -15.72 -11.47
N LEU A 445 17.08 -16.64 -11.12
CA LEU A 445 18.22 -17.04 -11.92
C LEU A 445 17.79 -18.22 -12.79
N ASP A 446 17.57 -17.99 -14.07
CA ASP A 446 17.04 -19.00 -14.96
C ASP A 446 18.15 -19.77 -15.66
N ASN A 447 17.86 -21.04 -15.95
CA ASN A 447 18.62 -21.90 -16.82
C ASN A 447 20.09 -22.13 -16.38
N ALA A 448 20.27 -22.65 -15.17
CA ALA A 448 21.57 -23.11 -14.69
C ALA A 448 22.19 -24.12 -15.69
N ASN A 449 23.46 -23.92 -16.04
CA ASN A 449 24.16 -24.76 -17.01
C ASN A 449 24.22 -26.22 -16.52
N GLU A 450 23.57 -27.13 -17.25
CA GLU A 450 23.56 -28.58 -16.97
C GLU A 450 24.92 -29.26 -17.17
N LYS A 451 25.80 -28.66 -18.00
CA LYS A 451 27.13 -29.19 -18.31
C LYS A 451 28.17 -28.77 -17.26
N ALA A 452 27.93 -27.72 -16.49
CA ALA A 452 28.86 -27.23 -15.49
C ALA A 452 28.37 -27.53 -14.06
N THR A 453 29.30 -27.63 -13.11
CA THR A 453 28.94 -27.57 -11.70
C THR A 453 28.79 -26.10 -11.32
N LEU A 454 27.61 -25.69 -10.87
CA LEU A 454 27.39 -24.36 -10.31
C LEU A 454 28.18 -24.21 -9.01
N SER A 455 29.32 -23.53 -9.12
CA SER A 455 30.20 -23.17 -8.03
C SER A 455 30.52 -21.70 -8.15
N SER A 456 29.94 -20.89 -7.27
CA SER A 456 30.16 -19.44 -7.23
C SER A 456 30.32 -18.97 -5.80
N ALA A 457 31.44 -18.32 -5.50
CA ALA A 457 31.70 -17.73 -4.19
C ALA A 457 30.83 -16.49 -3.97
N ALA A 458 30.58 -15.71 -5.02
CA ALA A 458 29.69 -14.55 -5.02
C ALA A 458 28.25 -14.95 -4.68
N LEU A 459 27.70 -15.98 -5.34
CA LEU A 459 26.36 -16.48 -5.02
C LEU A 459 26.30 -17.05 -3.60
N ALA A 460 27.30 -17.85 -3.20
CA ALA A 460 27.37 -18.40 -1.85
C ALA A 460 27.41 -17.31 -0.76
N ALA A 461 28.19 -16.24 -0.98
CA ALA A 461 28.31 -15.09 -0.09
C ALA A 461 27.02 -14.27 -0.04
N MET A 462 26.37 -14.04 -1.20
CA MET A 462 25.07 -13.38 -1.27
C MET A 462 24.03 -14.12 -0.43
N LEU A 463 23.90 -15.44 -0.61
CA LEU A 463 22.91 -16.26 0.09
C LEU A 463 23.12 -16.31 1.61
N THR A 464 24.30 -15.99 2.13
CA THR A 464 24.61 -16.01 3.58
C THR A 464 24.90 -14.63 4.15
N SER A 465 24.50 -13.57 3.46
CA SER A 465 24.60 -12.20 3.98
C SER A 465 23.28 -11.45 3.84
N THR A 466 22.91 -10.72 4.88
CA THR A 466 21.75 -9.81 4.89
C THR A 466 22.03 -8.48 4.16
N SER A 467 23.29 -8.22 3.82
CA SER A 467 23.71 -7.06 3.03
C SER A 467 24.77 -7.44 2.01
N TRP A 468 24.66 -6.88 0.82
CA TRP A 468 25.62 -7.07 -0.26
C TRP A 468 26.36 -5.78 -0.53
N THR A 469 27.69 -5.83 -0.54
CA THR A 469 28.53 -4.67 -0.84
C THR A 469 29.42 -4.98 -2.03
N ASP A 470 29.32 -4.15 -3.07
CA ASP A 470 30.17 -4.29 -4.25
C ASP A 470 30.52 -2.93 -4.86
N ARG A 471 31.57 -2.89 -5.70
CA ARG A 471 31.94 -1.67 -6.44
C ARG A 471 30.99 -1.45 -7.60
N LEU A 472 30.52 -0.21 -7.75
CA LEU A 472 29.69 0.15 -8.89
C LEU A 472 30.52 0.08 -10.19
N LEU A 473 29.98 -0.54 -11.23
CA LEU A 473 30.67 -0.64 -12.53
C LEU A 473 31.02 0.77 -13.06
N GLY A 474 32.31 0.96 -13.39
CA GLY A 474 32.81 2.25 -13.91
C GLY A 474 32.99 3.35 -12.85
N LYS A 475 32.82 3.07 -11.55
CA LYS A 475 33.08 4.03 -10.46
C LYS A 475 33.94 3.40 -9.35
N THR A 476 34.66 4.22 -8.60
CA THR A 476 35.47 3.77 -7.44
C THR A 476 34.64 3.52 -6.17
N GLN A 477 33.38 3.99 -6.16
CA GLN A 477 32.49 3.93 -5.01
C GLN A 477 31.91 2.53 -4.80
N LYS A 478 31.77 2.12 -3.53
CA LYS A 478 31.07 0.89 -3.13
C LYS A 478 29.60 1.20 -2.84
N LEU A 479 28.71 0.38 -3.39
CA LEU A 479 27.28 0.36 -3.10
C LEU A 479 26.99 -0.74 -2.09
N THR A 480 26.23 -0.44 -1.04
CA THR A 480 25.77 -1.43 -0.05
C THR A 480 24.27 -1.58 -0.14
N LEU A 481 23.79 -2.78 -0.44
CA LEU A 481 22.40 -3.09 -0.70
C LEU A 481 21.83 -4.09 0.31
N PRO A 482 20.61 -3.90 0.82
CA PRO A 482 19.94 -4.89 1.66
C PRO A 482 19.60 -6.13 0.84
N ASN A 483 19.88 -7.32 1.36
CA ASN A 483 19.51 -8.60 0.76
C ASN A 483 18.25 -9.18 1.43
N ALA A 484 17.10 -8.70 0.99
CA ALA A 484 15.79 -9.16 1.45
C ALA A 484 15.03 -9.98 0.41
N ALA A 485 15.56 -10.15 -0.80
CA ALA A 485 14.90 -10.86 -1.89
C ALA A 485 14.88 -12.38 -1.65
N MET A 486 13.81 -13.04 -2.08
CA MET A 486 13.82 -14.48 -2.30
C MET A 486 14.60 -14.80 -3.58
N TRP A 487 15.54 -15.73 -3.48
CA TRP A 487 16.32 -16.21 -4.64
C TRP A 487 15.77 -17.55 -5.12
N MET A 488 15.53 -17.63 -6.43
CA MET A 488 15.12 -18.85 -7.12
C MET A 488 16.12 -19.19 -8.23
N LEU A 489 16.33 -20.48 -8.49
CA LEU A 489 17.15 -21.01 -9.58
C LEU A 489 16.35 -22.05 -10.35
N THR A 490 16.42 -22.05 -11.68
CA THR A 490 15.96 -23.20 -12.48
C THR A 490 17.12 -23.95 -13.11
N GLY A 491 16.97 -25.26 -13.35
CA GLY A 491 17.95 -26.02 -14.13
C GLY A 491 17.47 -27.41 -14.52
N ASN A 492 18.07 -27.98 -15.58
CA ASN A 492 17.93 -29.41 -15.89
C ASN A 492 18.99 -30.19 -15.11
N ASN A 493 18.57 -31.03 -14.15
CA ASN A 493 19.47 -31.76 -13.24
C ASN A 493 20.75 -30.97 -12.85
N PRO A 494 20.61 -29.75 -12.30
CA PRO A 494 21.75 -28.88 -12.07
C PRO A 494 22.74 -29.54 -11.11
N ARG A 495 24.03 -29.51 -11.47
CA ARG A 495 25.11 -29.95 -10.57
C ARG A 495 25.47 -28.79 -9.67
N LEU A 496 25.16 -28.87 -8.38
CA LEU A 496 25.50 -27.84 -7.41
C LEU A 496 26.79 -28.23 -6.67
N SER A 497 27.69 -27.28 -6.43
CA SER A 497 28.80 -27.50 -5.51
C SER A 497 28.27 -27.82 -4.09
N LYS A 498 29.07 -28.48 -3.25
CA LYS A 498 28.68 -28.75 -1.84
C LYS A 498 28.28 -27.47 -1.10
N ASP A 499 28.93 -26.35 -1.44
CA ASP A 499 28.68 -25.07 -0.80
C ASP A 499 27.34 -24.46 -1.24
N ILE A 500 27.00 -24.50 -2.53
CA ILE A 500 25.68 -24.03 -2.99
C ILE A 500 24.58 -24.99 -2.52
N ALA A 501 24.78 -26.30 -2.64
CA ALA A 501 23.79 -27.32 -2.29
C ALA A 501 23.29 -27.21 -0.84
N ARG A 502 24.20 -26.96 0.13
CA ARG A 502 23.82 -26.79 1.54
C ARG A 502 23.07 -25.49 1.85
N ARG A 503 23.04 -24.54 0.91
CA ARG A 503 22.30 -23.26 0.98
C ARG A 503 21.02 -23.28 0.16
N SER A 504 20.61 -24.45 -0.31
CA SER A 504 19.50 -24.61 -1.23
C SER A 504 18.39 -25.48 -0.66
N VAL A 505 17.16 -25.17 -1.07
CA VAL A 505 15.97 -26.00 -0.90
C VAL A 505 15.56 -26.43 -2.31
N ARG A 506 15.61 -27.74 -2.59
CA ARG A 506 15.33 -28.28 -3.92
C ARG A 506 13.84 -28.58 -4.09
N ILE A 507 13.33 -28.28 -5.28
CA ILE A 507 11.97 -28.58 -5.74
C ILE A 507 12.12 -29.37 -7.04
N ARG A 508 12.03 -30.69 -6.96
CA ARG A 508 12.15 -31.58 -8.11
C ARG A 508 10.79 -31.85 -8.76
N ILE A 509 10.73 -31.60 -10.06
CA ILE A 509 9.58 -31.90 -10.93
C ILE A 509 10.01 -32.98 -11.92
N ASP A 510 9.36 -34.14 -11.91
CA ASP A 510 9.66 -35.28 -12.77
C ASP A 510 8.36 -35.83 -13.41
N PRO A 511 8.06 -35.41 -14.66
CA PRO A 511 6.88 -35.88 -15.39
C PRO A 511 6.86 -37.39 -15.69
N LYS A 512 8.00 -38.10 -15.60
CA LYS A 512 8.14 -39.51 -16.01
C LYS A 512 7.62 -39.83 -17.42
N LEU A 513 7.66 -38.84 -18.32
CA LEU A 513 7.21 -38.91 -19.71
C LEU A 513 8.23 -38.25 -20.63
N ASP A 514 8.57 -38.91 -21.73
CA ASP A 514 9.55 -38.40 -22.71
C ASP A 514 9.14 -37.08 -23.36
N ARG A 515 7.82 -36.83 -23.50
CA ARG A 515 7.25 -35.61 -24.07
C ARG A 515 6.25 -34.96 -23.12
N ALA A 516 6.71 -34.57 -21.93
CA ALA A 516 5.86 -33.94 -20.92
C ALA A 516 5.08 -32.70 -21.43
N TRP A 517 5.59 -31.98 -22.44
CA TRP A 517 4.95 -30.80 -23.03
C TRP A 517 3.76 -31.12 -23.95
N THR A 518 3.45 -32.39 -24.23
CA THR A 518 2.28 -32.79 -25.04
C THR A 518 1.07 -33.21 -24.21
N ARG A 519 1.14 -33.09 -22.88
CA ARG A 519 0.00 -33.33 -21.99
C ARG A 519 -1.13 -32.35 -22.28
N THR A 520 -2.37 -32.80 -22.11
CA THR A 520 -3.60 -32.01 -22.29
C THR A 520 -4.59 -32.20 -21.13
N ASP A 521 -4.24 -33.05 -20.17
CA ASP A 521 -5.05 -33.48 -19.02
C ASP A 521 -4.89 -32.55 -17.81
N PHE A 522 -4.84 -31.23 -18.04
CA PHE A 522 -4.65 -30.27 -16.96
C PHE A 522 -6.00 -29.81 -16.38
N LYS A 523 -6.09 -29.71 -15.04
CA LYS A 523 -7.26 -29.16 -14.35
C LYS A 523 -7.54 -27.73 -14.81
N HIS A 524 -6.47 -26.94 -14.99
CA HIS A 524 -6.53 -25.55 -15.41
C HIS A 524 -5.62 -25.32 -16.62
N ASP A 525 -6.19 -25.31 -17.82
CA ASP A 525 -5.46 -25.03 -19.07
C ASP A 525 -6.05 -23.82 -19.81
N PRO A 526 -5.29 -22.73 -20.01
CA PRO A 526 -3.97 -22.43 -19.48
C PRO A 526 -4.00 -21.95 -18.01
N ILE A 527 -3.09 -22.48 -17.17
CA ILE A 527 -3.02 -22.16 -15.73
C ILE A 527 -2.71 -20.69 -15.42
N ILE A 528 -1.94 -20.00 -16.27
CA ILE A 528 -1.53 -18.61 -15.99
C ILE A 528 -2.72 -17.64 -16.01
N PRO A 529 -3.60 -17.64 -17.03
CA PRO A 529 -4.87 -16.89 -16.97
C PRO A 529 -5.73 -17.25 -15.76
N TRP A 530 -5.81 -18.52 -15.37
CA TRP A 530 -6.56 -18.93 -14.17
C TRP A 530 -5.98 -18.30 -12.89
N VAL A 531 -4.66 -18.35 -12.70
CA VAL A 531 -3.98 -17.72 -11.55
C VAL A 531 -4.14 -16.21 -11.54
N LYS A 532 -4.14 -15.55 -12.71
CA LYS A 532 -4.42 -14.10 -12.78
C LYS A 532 -5.83 -13.78 -12.31
N ALA A 533 -6.82 -14.57 -12.75
CA ALA A 533 -8.22 -14.38 -12.38
C ALA A 533 -8.45 -14.64 -10.88
N HIS A 534 -7.81 -15.66 -10.31
CA HIS A 534 -7.94 -16.06 -8.90
C HIS A 534 -6.86 -15.46 -8.00
N ARG A 535 -6.07 -14.49 -8.50
CA ARG A 535 -4.91 -13.95 -7.78
C ARG A 535 -5.27 -13.43 -6.40
N SER A 536 -6.38 -12.70 -6.30
CA SER A 536 -6.86 -12.16 -5.03
C SER A 536 -7.15 -13.25 -4.00
N GLU A 537 -7.72 -14.37 -4.43
CA GLU A 537 -7.99 -15.53 -3.58
C GLU A 537 -6.71 -16.23 -3.17
N LEU A 538 -5.75 -16.40 -4.09
CA LEU A 538 -4.46 -17.02 -3.81
C LEU A 538 -3.62 -16.18 -2.82
N VAL A 539 -3.60 -14.86 -2.99
CA VAL A 539 -2.94 -13.97 -2.03
C VAL A 539 -3.65 -14.05 -0.67
N ARG A 540 -4.99 -13.98 -0.63
CA ARG A 540 -5.75 -14.13 0.61
C ARG A 540 -5.46 -15.48 1.28
N ALA A 541 -5.36 -16.55 0.51
CA ALA A 541 -5.02 -17.88 1.01
C ALA A 541 -3.62 -17.89 1.65
N ALA A 542 -2.60 -17.36 0.96
CA ALA A 542 -1.25 -17.24 1.53
C ALA A 542 -1.26 -16.43 2.84
N LEU A 543 -1.95 -15.29 2.87
CA LEU A 543 -2.08 -14.47 4.08
C LEU A 543 -2.82 -15.20 5.20
N THR A 544 -3.86 -15.97 4.87
CA THR A 544 -4.65 -16.77 5.84
C THR A 544 -3.79 -17.86 6.48
N LEU A 545 -2.97 -18.56 5.68
CA LEU A 545 -2.04 -19.57 6.20
C LEU A 545 -1.03 -18.96 7.19
N VAL A 546 -0.48 -17.79 6.87
CA VAL A 546 0.45 -17.07 7.76
C VAL A 546 -0.28 -16.55 9.01
N GLN A 547 -1.47 -15.99 8.85
CA GLN A 547 -2.27 -15.45 9.95
C GLN A 547 -2.68 -16.55 10.94
N ALA A 548 -2.97 -17.76 10.46
CA ALA A 548 -3.23 -18.92 11.30
C ALA A 548 -2.01 -19.29 12.15
N TRP A 549 -0.80 -19.27 11.57
CA TRP A 549 0.45 -19.48 12.32
C TRP A 549 0.69 -18.38 13.36
N ILE A 550 0.44 -17.12 13.02
CA ILE A 550 0.54 -15.99 13.95
C ILE A 550 -0.47 -16.15 15.11
N ALA A 551 -1.72 -16.50 14.80
CA ALA A 551 -2.78 -16.73 15.79
C ALA A 551 -2.46 -17.91 16.73
N ALA A 552 -1.74 -18.91 16.25
CA ALA A 552 -1.24 -20.03 17.05
C ALA A 552 -0.04 -19.66 17.95
N GLY A 553 0.40 -18.40 17.97
CA GLY A 553 1.52 -17.93 18.79
C GLY A 553 2.89 -18.09 18.13
N ARG A 554 2.95 -18.19 16.80
CA ARG A 554 4.18 -18.35 16.02
C ARG A 554 5.05 -19.54 16.46
N PRO A 555 4.47 -20.75 16.58
CA PRO A 555 5.24 -21.93 16.97
C PRO A 555 6.38 -22.17 15.96
N LEU A 556 7.61 -22.29 16.47
CA LEU A 556 8.80 -22.51 15.66
C LEU A 556 8.99 -23.99 15.34
N GLY A 557 9.37 -24.28 14.09
CA GLY A 557 9.83 -25.58 13.62
C GLY A 557 11.10 -26.04 14.33
N LYS A 558 11.31 -27.36 14.30
CA LYS A 558 12.49 -28.01 14.90
C LYS A 558 13.59 -28.27 13.88
N GLU A 559 13.28 -28.18 12.59
CA GLU A 559 14.25 -28.43 11.53
C GLU A 559 15.33 -27.35 11.53
N ARG A 560 16.54 -27.76 11.17
CA ARG A 560 17.70 -26.87 11.09
C ARG A 560 18.31 -26.93 9.71
N LEU A 561 18.55 -25.75 9.16
CA LEU A 561 19.33 -25.57 7.94
C LEU A 561 20.45 -24.58 8.27
N GLY A 562 21.71 -25.03 8.16
CA GLY A 562 22.86 -24.23 8.58
C GLY A 562 22.93 -22.89 7.84
N SER A 563 23.07 -21.78 8.59
CA SER A 563 22.99 -20.39 8.09
C SER A 563 21.59 -19.87 7.75
N PHE A 564 20.54 -20.69 7.94
CA PHE A 564 19.13 -20.39 7.65
C PHE A 564 18.20 -20.90 8.76
N GLU A 565 18.70 -20.98 10.00
CA GLU A 565 18.00 -21.62 11.12
C GLU A 565 16.67 -20.94 11.43
N HIS A 566 16.65 -19.60 11.41
CA HIS A 566 15.42 -18.87 11.67
C HIS A 566 14.40 -19.04 10.54
N TRP A 567 14.85 -18.99 9.27
CA TRP A 567 14.00 -19.32 8.13
C TRP A 567 13.38 -20.72 8.26
N ALA A 568 14.21 -21.72 8.58
CA ALA A 568 13.74 -23.09 8.76
C ALA A 568 12.70 -23.17 9.87
N SER A 569 12.93 -22.49 11.00
CA SER A 569 11.99 -22.48 12.12
C SER A 569 10.66 -21.74 11.85
N VAL A 570 10.65 -20.73 10.97
CA VAL A 570 9.42 -20.01 10.59
C VAL A 570 8.62 -20.78 9.53
N VAL A 571 9.33 -21.37 8.56
CA VAL A 571 8.70 -21.95 7.36
C VAL A 571 8.41 -23.45 7.52
N THR A 572 9.18 -24.18 8.34
CA THR A 572 8.90 -25.58 8.67
C THR A 572 8.05 -25.64 9.93
N GLN A 573 6.93 -26.36 9.90
CA GLN A 573 6.16 -26.66 11.10
C GLN A 573 6.08 -28.17 11.30
N ASN A 574 6.56 -28.63 12.45
CA ASN A 574 6.37 -30.00 12.91
C ASN A 574 5.09 -30.08 13.74
N ARG A 575 3.93 -30.08 13.05
CA ARG A 575 2.71 -30.75 13.49
C ARG A 575 1.69 -30.72 12.35
N PRO A 576 1.06 -31.85 11.98
CA PRO A 576 -0.23 -31.75 11.31
C PRO A 576 -1.13 -30.93 12.24
N MET A 577 -1.86 -29.95 11.69
CA MET A 577 -3.03 -29.45 12.40
C MET A 577 -3.89 -30.68 12.70
N LYS A 578 -3.84 -31.16 13.95
CA LYS A 578 -4.82 -32.11 14.46
C LYS A 578 -6.11 -31.31 14.56
N VAL A 579 -6.91 -31.39 13.51
CA VAL A 579 -8.33 -31.07 13.60
C VAL A 579 -8.94 -32.19 14.46
N PRO A 580 -9.71 -31.88 15.51
CA PRO A 580 -10.45 -32.90 16.28
C PRO A 580 -11.44 -33.67 15.40
#